data_AF-A0A1I2WXX9-F1
#
_entry.id   AF-A0A1I2WXX9-F1
#
_cell.length_a   1.000
_cell.length_b   1.000
_cell.length_c   1.000
_cell.angle_alpha   90.00
_cell.angle_beta   90.00
_cell.angle_gamma   90.00
#
_symmetry.space_group_name_H-M   'P 1'
#
loop_
_entity.id
_entity.type
_entity.pdbx_description
1 polymer ?
#
loop_
_entity_poly.entity_id
_entity_poly.type
_entity_poly.pdbx_seq_one_letter_code
_entity_poly.pdbx_strand_id
1 'polypeptide(L)'
;MTDTKACRVCGAEKPTAVVRETTVDPIAPLRAEVCRTCEFVQNHSLPDDRCAQCGESVKVGFSLELEYPLGEAELPAFIAVTLCDDCASWVACDIAYGGVDADEEAHDQYIDLIDREMALQREAEERARCDGGRDE
;
A
#
# COMPACT_ATOMS: atom_id res chain seq x y z
N MET A 1 -26.80 -26.34 10.03
CA MET A 1 -25.90 -25.68 9.07
C MET A 1 -26.07 -24.19 9.27
N THR A 2 -25.01 -23.47 9.59
CA THR A 2 -25.08 -22.00 9.73
C THR A 2 -25.14 -21.42 8.33
N ASP A 3 -26.14 -20.59 8.05
CA ASP A 3 -26.27 -19.92 6.76
C ASP A 3 -25.12 -18.91 6.58
N THR A 4 -24.42 -19.00 5.44
CA THR A 4 -23.28 -18.14 5.12
C THR A 4 -23.46 -17.44 3.78
N LYS A 5 -22.74 -16.34 3.62
CA LYS A 5 -22.75 -15.48 2.47
C LYS A 5 -21.37 -14.85 2.27
N ALA A 6 -20.89 -14.76 1.03
CA ALA A 6 -19.63 -14.10 0.70
C ALA A 6 -19.74 -12.57 0.82
N CYS A 7 -18.69 -11.94 1.36
CA CYS A 7 -18.50 -10.49 1.29
C CYS A 7 -17.89 -10.12 -0.07
N ARG A 8 -18.48 -9.14 -0.77
CA ARG A 8 -17.99 -8.66 -2.08
C ARG A 8 -16.68 -7.89 -2.01
N VAL A 9 -16.30 -7.39 -0.83
CA VAL A 9 -15.02 -6.67 -0.64
C VAL A 9 -13.89 -7.65 -0.31
N CYS A 10 -14.03 -8.48 0.72
CA CYS A 10 -12.93 -9.36 1.16
C CYS A 10 -13.03 -10.81 0.66
N GLY A 11 -14.06 -11.17 -0.11
CA GLY A 11 -14.30 -12.52 -0.64
C GLY A 11 -14.71 -13.58 0.38
N ALA A 12 -14.43 -13.37 1.66
CA ALA A 12 -14.64 -14.39 2.69
C ALA A 12 -16.13 -14.71 2.92
N GLU A 13 -16.41 -16.01 3.08
CA GLU A 13 -17.69 -16.52 3.60
C GLU A 13 -17.90 -16.07 5.05
N LYS A 14 -19.05 -15.45 5.32
CA LYS A 14 -19.42 -14.94 6.64
C LYS A 14 -20.84 -15.40 7.00
N PRO A 15 -21.21 -15.50 8.28
CA PRO A 15 -22.61 -15.70 8.66
C PRO A 15 -23.51 -14.64 8.01
N THR A 16 -24.65 -15.04 7.44
CA THR A 16 -25.56 -14.11 6.73
C THR A 16 -25.94 -12.89 7.58
N ALA A 17 -26.05 -13.04 8.91
CA ALA A 17 -26.38 -11.96 9.84
C ALA A 17 -25.36 -10.80 9.88
N VAL A 18 -24.13 -11.00 9.40
CA VAL A 18 -23.08 -9.97 9.39
C VAL A 18 -22.77 -9.42 8.00
N VAL A 19 -23.42 -9.92 6.95
CA VAL A 19 -23.32 -9.42 5.57
C VAL A 19 -24.63 -8.75 5.21
N ARG A 20 -24.58 -7.53 4.70
CA ARG A 20 -25.77 -6.80 4.26
C ARG A 20 -25.53 -6.13 2.93
N GLU A 21 -26.59 -5.95 2.16
CA GLU A 21 -26.56 -5.13 0.96
C GLU A 21 -26.53 -3.65 1.35
N THR A 22 -25.39 -3.00 1.15
CA THR A 22 -25.12 -1.62 1.58
C THR A 22 -24.27 -0.90 0.53
N THR A 23 -24.07 0.39 0.71
CA THR A 23 -23.09 1.19 -0.05
C THR A 23 -21.91 1.50 0.87
N VAL A 24 -20.71 1.64 0.29
CA VAL A 24 -19.52 2.13 0.98
C VAL A 24 -18.93 3.30 0.19
N ASP A 25 -18.21 4.19 0.86
CA ASP A 25 -17.77 5.48 0.30
C ASP A 25 -17.01 5.31 -1.02
N PRO A 26 -16.04 4.37 -1.16
CA PRO A 26 -15.27 4.28 -2.39
C PRO A 26 -16.09 3.87 -3.62
N ILE A 27 -17.24 3.18 -3.45
CA ILE A 27 -18.06 2.68 -4.57
C ILE A 27 -19.36 3.47 -4.74
N ALA A 28 -19.62 4.48 -3.90
CA ALA A 28 -20.89 5.19 -3.91
C ALA A 28 -21.20 5.78 -5.32
N PRO A 29 -22.43 5.66 -5.82
CA PRO A 29 -23.66 5.21 -5.15
C PRO A 29 -23.95 3.70 -5.28
N LEU A 30 -23.01 2.88 -5.74
CA LEU A 30 -23.24 1.44 -5.93
C LEU A 30 -23.48 0.72 -4.60
N ARG A 31 -24.24 -0.38 -4.68
CA ARG A 31 -24.54 -1.25 -3.54
C ARG A 31 -23.99 -2.64 -3.76
N ALA A 32 -23.51 -3.25 -2.69
CA ALA A 32 -22.95 -4.60 -2.70
C ALA A 32 -23.21 -5.30 -1.36
N GLU A 33 -23.06 -6.62 -1.36
CA GLU A 33 -23.12 -7.45 -0.16
C GLU A 33 -21.80 -7.32 0.62
N VAL A 34 -21.77 -6.47 1.64
CA VAL A 34 -20.56 -6.13 2.38
C VAL A 34 -20.70 -6.59 3.83
N CYS A 35 -19.65 -7.23 4.36
CA CYS A 35 -19.60 -7.57 5.78
C CYS A 35 -19.36 -6.32 6.63
N ARG A 36 -19.87 -6.30 7.86
CA ARG A 36 -19.76 -5.14 8.77
C ARG A 36 -18.33 -4.62 8.95
N THR A 37 -17.33 -5.51 8.94
CA THR A 37 -15.92 -5.12 9.08
C THR A 37 -15.42 -4.35 7.86
N CYS A 38 -15.68 -4.86 6.65
CA CYS A 38 -15.30 -4.15 5.42
C CYS A 38 -16.06 -2.82 5.29
N GLU A 39 -17.34 -2.81 5.64
CA GLU A 39 -18.12 -1.58 5.66
C GLU A 39 -17.52 -0.53 6.59
N PHE A 40 -17.12 -0.92 7.81
CA PHE A 40 -16.47 0.00 8.74
C PHE A 40 -15.15 0.55 8.21
N VAL A 41 -14.29 -0.31 7.65
CA VAL A 41 -12.99 0.09 7.10
C VAL A 41 -13.15 1.03 5.90
N GLN A 42 -14.03 0.69 4.96
CA GLN A 42 -14.17 1.45 3.71
C GLN A 42 -14.85 2.81 3.92
N ASN A 43 -15.68 2.97 4.95
CA ASN A 43 -16.32 4.23 5.30
C ASN A 43 -15.54 5.03 6.35
N HIS A 44 -14.39 4.54 6.80
CA HIS A 44 -13.57 5.26 7.75
C HIS A 44 -12.78 6.35 7.02
N SER A 45 -13.02 7.60 7.40
CA SER A 45 -12.24 8.75 6.96
C SER A 45 -11.64 9.46 8.17
N LEU A 46 -10.46 10.03 7.95
CA LEU A 46 -9.83 10.96 8.88
C LEU A 46 -10.24 12.40 8.51
N PRO A 47 -10.10 13.37 9.44
CA PRO A 47 -10.27 14.78 9.11
C PRO A 47 -9.33 15.23 7.98
N ASP A 48 -9.77 16.21 7.19
CA ASP A 48 -9.04 16.71 6.01
C ASP A 48 -7.64 17.27 6.34
N ASP A 49 -7.38 17.64 7.60
CA ASP A 49 -6.08 18.14 8.08
C ASP A 49 -5.12 17.01 8.52
N ARG A 50 -5.46 15.75 8.25
CA ARG A 50 -4.70 14.55 8.62
C ARG A 50 -4.25 13.74 7.41
N CYS A 51 -3.07 13.16 7.54
CA CYS A 51 -2.56 12.19 6.58
C CYS A 51 -3.45 10.95 6.61
N ALA A 52 -3.97 10.54 5.46
CA ALA A 52 -4.86 9.39 5.35
C ALA A 52 -4.22 8.06 5.74
N GLN A 53 -2.88 7.97 5.70
CA GLN A 53 -2.14 6.75 6.02
C GLN A 53 -1.72 6.66 7.49
N CYS A 54 -1.09 7.70 8.05
CA CYS A 54 -0.53 7.67 9.40
C CYS A 54 -1.32 8.47 10.44
N GLY A 55 -2.26 9.32 10.03
CA GLY A 55 -3.08 10.15 10.93
C GLY A 55 -2.36 11.38 11.51
N GLU A 56 -1.12 11.65 11.10
CA GLU A 56 -0.42 12.86 11.50
C GLU A 56 -1.01 14.13 10.85
N SER A 57 -0.81 15.28 11.49
CA SER A 57 -1.31 16.55 10.96
C SER A 57 -0.55 16.98 9.70
N VAL A 58 -1.28 17.38 8.66
CA VAL A 58 -0.71 17.80 7.39
C VAL A 58 -0.81 19.32 7.26
N LYS A 59 0.34 20.00 7.20
CA LYS A 59 0.41 21.46 6.92
C LYS A 59 0.53 21.76 5.44
N VAL A 60 1.29 20.93 4.72
CA VAL A 60 1.41 20.90 3.26
C VAL A 60 1.22 19.45 2.86
N GLY A 61 0.17 19.17 2.10
CA GLY A 61 -0.26 17.82 1.78
C GLY A 61 -0.06 17.47 0.31
N PHE A 62 0.08 16.18 0.04
CA PHE A 62 0.13 15.62 -1.30
C PHE A 62 -1.20 14.94 -1.59
N SER A 63 -1.93 15.43 -2.59
CA SER A 63 -3.21 14.87 -2.99
C SER A 63 -3.01 13.62 -3.85
N LEU A 64 -3.73 12.55 -3.51
CA LEU A 64 -3.82 11.32 -4.28
C LEU A 64 -5.28 11.10 -4.65
N GLU A 65 -5.53 10.98 -5.96
CA GLU A 65 -6.82 10.60 -6.52
C GLU A 65 -6.62 9.35 -7.36
N LEU A 66 -7.37 8.29 -7.05
CA LEU A 66 -7.19 6.99 -7.68
C LEU A 66 -8.53 6.28 -7.91
N GLU A 67 -8.71 5.80 -9.14
CA GLU A 67 -9.72 4.80 -9.47
C GLU A 67 -9.10 3.40 -9.41
N TYR A 68 -9.76 2.45 -8.75
CA TYR A 68 -9.24 1.10 -8.54
C TYR A 68 -10.37 0.07 -8.37
N PRO A 69 -10.12 -1.23 -8.66
CA PRO A 69 -11.08 -2.28 -8.33
C PRO A 69 -11.08 -2.54 -6.82
N LEU A 70 -12.25 -2.44 -6.19
CA LEU A 70 -12.43 -2.75 -4.78
C LEU A 70 -12.87 -4.20 -4.57
N GLY A 71 -11.95 -4.96 -3.98
CA GLY A 71 -12.21 -6.31 -3.50
C GLY A 71 -12.35 -7.37 -4.60
N GLU A 72 -12.68 -8.59 -4.18
CA GLU A 72 -12.80 -9.76 -5.08
C GLU A 72 -13.91 -9.62 -6.13
N ALA A 73 -14.88 -8.73 -5.90
CA ALA A 73 -15.93 -8.44 -6.87
C ALA A 73 -15.53 -7.36 -7.91
N GLU A 74 -14.30 -6.84 -7.82
CA GLU A 74 -13.75 -5.82 -8.72
C GLU A 74 -14.68 -4.60 -8.86
N LEU A 75 -15.29 -4.16 -7.75
CA LEU A 75 -16.22 -3.05 -7.78
C LEU A 75 -15.49 -1.77 -8.17
N PRO A 76 -16.01 -0.93 -9.09
CA PRO A 76 -15.32 0.29 -9.48
C PRO A 76 -15.32 1.25 -8.29
N ALA A 77 -14.13 1.53 -7.76
CA ALA A 77 -13.95 2.38 -6.61
C ALA A 77 -13.10 3.60 -6.93
N PHE A 78 -13.33 4.66 -6.16
CA PHE A 78 -12.58 5.89 -6.22
C PHE A 78 -12.18 6.32 -4.81
N ILE A 79 -10.94 6.80 -4.66
CA ILE A 79 -10.46 7.42 -3.43
C ILE A 79 -9.76 8.74 -3.75
N ALA A 80 -10.07 9.77 -2.96
CA ALA A 80 -9.39 11.06 -2.96
C ALA A 80 -8.94 11.37 -1.54
N VAL A 81 -7.63 11.42 -1.32
CA VAL A 81 -7.02 11.56 0.01
C VAL A 81 -5.81 12.49 -0.01
N THR A 82 -5.40 12.94 1.17
CA THR A 82 -4.17 13.71 1.37
C THR A 82 -3.16 12.90 2.19
N LEU A 83 -1.90 12.90 1.75
CA LEU A 83 -0.77 12.26 2.44
C LEU A 83 0.21 13.32 2.95
N CYS A 84 0.92 13.01 4.05
CA CYS A 84 2.13 13.74 4.45
C CYS A 84 3.30 13.41 3.50
N ASP A 85 4.39 14.16 3.62
CA ASP A 85 5.62 13.97 2.84
C ASP A 85 6.19 12.55 2.95
N ASP A 86 6.33 12.02 4.17
CA ASP A 86 6.89 10.69 4.40
C ASP A 86 6.03 9.59 3.77
N CYS A 87 4.70 9.66 3.94
CA CYS A 87 3.78 8.68 3.36
C CYS A 87 3.69 8.81 1.84
N ALA A 88 3.70 10.03 1.29
CA ALA A 88 3.74 10.25 -0.15
C ALA A 88 5.06 9.73 -0.76
N SER A 89 6.18 9.97 -0.08
CA SER A 89 7.49 9.46 -0.48
C SER A 89 7.52 7.92 -0.48
N TRP A 90 6.93 7.29 0.54
CA TRP A 90 6.86 5.84 0.61
C TRP A 90 6.03 5.25 -0.53
N VAL A 91 4.84 5.80 -0.80
CA VAL A 91 4.00 5.37 -1.95
C VAL A 91 4.73 5.57 -3.28
N ALA A 92 5.41 6.70 -3.46
CA ALA A 92 6.17 6.97 -4.68
C ALA A 92 7.31 5.95 -4.89
N CYS A 93 8.03 5.58 -3.81
CA CYS A 93 9.04 4.54 -3.87
C CYS A 93 8.44 3.18 -4.23
N ASP A 94 7.32 2.79 -3.61
CA ASP A 94 6.64 1.52 -3.88
C ASP A 94 6.23 1.40 -5.36
N ILE A 95 5.68 2.48 -5.93
CA ILE A 95 5.36 2.56 -7.36
C ILE A 95 6.62 2.41 -8.23
N ALA A 96 7.70 3.10 -7.88
CA ALA A 96 8.95 3.06 -8.67
C ALA A 96 9.58 1.67 -8.67
N TYR A 97 9.65 1.02 -7.51
CA TYR A 97 10.19 -0.34 -7.39
C TYR A 97 9.26 -1.39 -8.02
N GLY A 98 7.95 -1.26 -7.83
CA GLY A 98 6.99 -2.13 -8.53
C GLY A 98 7.10 -2.02 -10.05
N GLY A 99 7.44 -0.84 -10.58
CA GLY A 99 7.72 -0.64 -12.01
C GLY A 99 8.99 -1.36 -12.47
N VAL A 100 10.04 -1.41 -11.63
CA VAL A 100 11.25 -2.21 -11.90
C VAL A 100 10.91 -3.69 -11.90
N ASP A 101 10.19 -4.19 -10.88
CA ASP A 101 9.84 -5.60 -10.75
C ASP A 101 8.92 -6.10 -11.89
N ALA A 102 8.09 -5.21 -12.45
CA ALA A 102 7.20 -5.52 -13.56
C ALA A 102 7.91 -5.62 -14.93
N ASP A 103 9.12 -5.09 -15.04
CA ASP A 103 9.96 -5.15 -16.25
C ASP A 103 11.11 -6.12 -16.01
N GLU A 104 11.03 -7.32 -16.58
CA GLU A 104 11.99 -8.41 -16.38
C GLU A 104 13.45 -7.97 -16.68
N GLU A 105 13.67 -7.17 -17.72
CA GLU A 105 15.01 -6.68 -18.07
C GLU A 105 15.51 -5.66 -17.03
N ALA A 106 14.65 -4.72 -16.62
CA ALA A 106 15.00 -3.73 -15.60
C ALA A 106 15.26 -4.40 -14.24
N HIS A 107 14.48 -5.42 -13.88
CA HIS A 107 14.63 -6.18 -12.65
C HIS A 107 15.97 -6.93 -12.60
N ASP A 108 16.36 -7.62 -13.68
CA ASP A 108 17.66 -8.29 -13.77
C ASP A 108 18.82 -7.28 -13.66
N GLN A 109 18.72 -6.14 -14.37
CA GLN A 109 19.72 -5.06 -14.26
C GLN A 109 19.80 -4.50 -12.83
N TYR A 110 18.66 -4.38 -12.14
CA TYR A 110 18.61 -3.89 -10.77
C TYR A 110 19.30 -4.85 -9.79
N ILE A 111 19.09 -6.16 -9.93
CA ILE A 111 19.79 -7.18 -9.14
C ILE A 111 21.30 -7.09 -9.35
N ASP A 112 21.76 -7.01 -10.61
CA ASP A 112 23.18 -6.89 -10.95
C ASP A 112 23.81 -5.63 -10.32
N LEU A 113 23.06 -4.52 -10.28
CA LEU A 113 23.50 -3.29 -9.63
C LEU A 113 23.62 -3.47 -8.12
N ILE A 114 22.62 -4.08 -7.45
CA ILE A 114 22.68 -4.35 -6.02
C ILE A 114 23.88 -5.23 -5.67
N ASP A 115 24.09 -6.32 -6.41
CA ASP A 115 25.20 -7.24 -6.17
C ASP A 115 26.56 -6.55 -6.32
N ARG A 116 26.69 -5.67 -7.31
CA ARG A 116 27.89 -4.86 -7.51
C ARG A 116 28.12 -3.88 -6.37
N GLU A 117 27.09 -3.15 -5.95
CA GLU A 117 27.18 -2.20 -4.84
C GLU A 117 27.53 -2.91 -3.52
N MET A 118 26.93 -4.07 -3.24
CA MET A 118 27.27 -4.89 -2.06
C MET A 118 28.72 -5.40 -2.12
N ALA A 119 29.24 -5.75 -3.30
CA ALA A 119 30.64 -6.11 -3.45
C ALA A 119 31.56 -4.92 -3.15
N LEU A 120 31.28 -3.75 -3.72
CA LEU A 120 32.06 -2.53 -3.48
C LEU A 120 32.04 -2.09 -2.01
N GLN A 121 30.89 -2.20 -1.34
CA GLN A 121 30.77 -1.90 0.10
C GLN A 121 31.66 -2.83 0.93
N ARG A 122 31.63 -4.14 0.67
CA ARG A 122 32.49 -5.11 1.36
C ARG A 122 33.97 -4.81 1.15
N GLU A 123 34.38 -4.52 -0.08
CA GLU A 123 35.77 -4.16 -0.39
C GLU A 123 36.20 -2.88 0.35
N ALA A 124 35.33 -1.88 0.44
CA ALA A 124 35.60 -0.64 1.16
C ALA A 124 35.75 -0.87 2.68
N GLU A 125 34.88 -1.71 3.26
CA GLU A 125 34.96 -2.11 4.68
C GLU A 125 36.23 -2.90 4.98
N GLU A 126 36.61 -3.86 4.13
CA GLU A 126 37.84 -4.64 4.26
C GLU A 126 39.10 -3.76 4.18
N ARG A 127 39.11 -2.78 3.26
CA ARG A 127 40.18 -1.78 3.17
C ARG A 127 40.27 -0.92 4.42
N ALA A 128 39.15 -0.37 4.89
CA ALA A 128 39.10 0.43 6.10
C ALA A 128 39.62 -0.35 7.33
N ARG A 129 39.34 -1.66 7.39
CA ARG A 129 39.84 -2.55 8.45
C ARG A 129 41.34 -2.82 8.37
N CYS A 130 41.88 -2.99 7.16
CA CYS A 130 43.31 -3.21 6.95
C CYS A 130 44.16 -1.96 7.21
N ASP A 131 43.61 -0.78 6.91
CA ASP A 131 44.28 0.51 7.11
C ASP A 131 44.18 1.00 8.57
N GLY A 132 43.09 0.69 9.27
CA GLY A 132 42.91 1.02 10.69
C GLY A 132 43.70 0.14 11.68
N GLY A 133 44.33 -0.94 11.22
CA GLY A 133 45.12 -1.86 12.05
C GLY A 133 46.64 -1.67 11.98
N ARG A 134 47.12 -0.57 11.36
CA ARG A 134 48.56 -0.32 11.11
C ARG A 134 49.20 0.69 12.08
N ASP A 135 48.46 1.17 13.08
CA ASP A 135 48.88 2.20 14.05
C ASP A 135 48.83 1.73 15.53
N GLU A 136 49.09 0.44 15.81
CA GLU A 136 49.37 -0.05 17.19
C GLU A 136 50.70 -0.83 17.29
#